data_AF-A0A3D5SFZ9-F1
#
_entry.id   AF-A0A3D5SFZ9-F1
#
_cell.length_a   1.000
_cell.length_b   1.000
_cell.length_c   1.000
_cell.angle_alpha   90.00
_cell.angle_beta   90.00
_cell.angle_gamma   90.00
#
_symmetry.space_group_name_H-M   'P 1'
#
loop_
_entity.id
_entity.type
_entity.pdbx_description
1 polymer ?
#
loop_
_entity_poly.entity_id
_entity_poly.type
_entity_poly.pdbx_seq_one_letter_code
_entity_poly.pdbx_strand_id
1 'polypeptide(L)'
;MSGPKVAALYGLIPNKLGFCGPKQNLLKKFILGKLSIPEIVPTLEKFEAAYAYYQLIARKNKIASPLNKRVVEAYWLGNELLDKVTTNDLQKLIISRFCRPGLLSKKEAQTRARLIPDNSKPHHSFHVLVLGSITGSVNFTDNTKLKDTCRVSWGQVVSICHPELVSVSRSRNEFGTTKNKLVVSYAPLAGKKHIKFGKSTKKTINWNKEILPSVKKGDWVSFHWNYAMQVLNDDNIVNLYKYTQNTLASLYGQK
;
A
#
# COMPACT_ATOMS: atom_id res chain seq x y z
N MET A 1 5.39 -14.70 -6.94
CA MET A 1 3.95 -14.65 -6.55
C MET A 1 3.09 -14.22 -7.73
N SER A 2 1.84 -14.69 -7.81
CA SER A 2 0.85 -14.21 -8.79
C SER A 2 0.29 -12.84 -8.41
N GLY A 3 -0.27 -12.09 -9.37
CA GLY A 3 -0.87 -10.78 -9.12
C GLY A 3 -2.00 -10.80 -8.07
N PRO A 4 -2.96 -11.75 -8.09
CA PRO A 4 -3.93 -11.89 -7.02
C PRO A 4 -3.29 -12.08 -5.64
N LYS A 5 -2.17 -12.80 -5.56
CA LYS A 5 -1.46 -13.05 -4.29
C LYS A 5 -0.77 -11.80 -3.76
N VAL A 6 -0.22 -10.96 -4.65
CA VAL A 6 0.31 -9.64 -4.28
C VAL A 6 -0.81 -8.72 -3.80
N ALA A 7 -1.95 -8.68 -4.53
CA ALA A 7 -3.10 -7.86 -4.14
C ALA A 7 -3.66 -8.26 -2.77
N ALA A 8 -3.80 -9.56 -2.52
CA ALA A 8 -4.23 -10.08 -1.22
C ALA A 8 -3.24 -9.77 -0.10
N LEU A 9 -1.93 -9.91 -0.37
CA LEU A 9 -0.87 -9.65 0.61
C LEU A 9 -0.93 -8.20 1.13
N TYR A 10 -0.90 -7.22 0.23
CA TYR A 10 -0.92 -5.81 0.61
C TYR A 10 -2.29 -5.35 1.13
N GLY A 11 -3.38 -5.97 0.69
CA GLY A 11 -4.73 -5.70 1.18
C GLY A 11 -5.05 -6.32 2.55
N LEU A 12 -4.29 -7.32 3.01
CA LEU A 12 -4.64 -8.15 4.18
C LEU A 12 -4.82 -7.34 5.46
N ILE A 13 -3.82 -6.53 5.81
CA ILE A 13 -3.81 -5.80 7.08
C ILE A 13 -4.84 -4.66 7.10
N PRO A 14 -4.91 -3.75 6.11
CA PRO A 14 -5.95 -2.73 6.12
C PRO A 14 -7.36 -3.32 6.02
N ASN A 15 -7.55 -4.48 5.37
CA ASN A 15 -8.84 -5.18 5.38
C ASN A 15 -9.23 -5.68 6.77
N LYS A 16 -8.29 -6.30 7.50
CA LYS A 16 -8.50 -6.70 8.90
C LYS A 16 -8.81 -5.51 9.82
N LEU A 17 -8.20 -4.36 9.54
CA LEU A 17 -8.46 -3.10 10.25
C LEU A 17 -9.80 -2.45 9.87
N GLY A 18 -10.54 -3.03 8.91
CA GLY A 18 -11.82 -2.49 8.44
C GLY A 18 -11.71 -1.28 7.52
N PHE A 19 -10.52 -0.98 7.00
CA PHE A 19 -10.29 0.21 6.17
C PHE A 19 -10.64 0.01 4.69
N CYS A 20 -10.62 -1.21 4.19
CA CYS A 20 -10.94 -1.52 2.79
C CYS A 20 -11.42 -2.97 2.58
N GLY A 21 -12.13 -3.19 1.48
CA GLY A 21 -12.63 -4.52 1.09
C GLY A 21 -13.70 -5.09 2.03
N PRO A 22 -14.26 -6.27 1.70
CA PRO A 22 -15.30 -6.91 2.51
C PRO A 22 -14.71 -7.51 3.80
N LYS A 23 -15.46 -7.48 4.90
CA LYS A 23 -15.06 -8.08 6.19
C LYS A 23 -15.09 -9.61 6.12
N GLN A 24 -14.02 -10.23 5.62
CA GLN A 24 -13.91 -11.68 5.49
C GLN A 24 -12.45 -12.14 5.65
N ASN A 25 -12.24 -13.35 6.17
CA ASN A 25 -10.90 -13.92 6.35
C ASN A 25 -10.35 -14.60 5.08
N LEU A 26 -10.88 -14.26 3.90
CA LEU A 26 -10.53 -14.94 2.64
C LEU A 26 -9.12 -14.60 2.17
N LEU A 27 -8.64 -13.35 2.37
CA LEU A 27 -7.28 -12.97 1.97
C LEU A 27 -6.22 -13.85 2.66
N LYS A 28 -6.34 -14.08 3.98
CA LYS A 28 -5.39 -14.95 4.70
C LYS A 28 -5.46 -16.38 4.18
N LYS A 29 -6.67 -16.94 4.01
CA LYS A 29 -6.85 -18.30 3.47
C LYS A 29 -6.19 -18.44 2.10
N PHE A 30 -6.39 -17.48 1.21
CA PHE A 30 -5.80 -17.47 -0.12
C PHE A 30 -4.27 -17.36 -0.11
N ILE A 31 -3.70 -16.47 0.71
CA ILE A 31 -2.23 -16.32 0.85
C ILE A 31 -1.59 -17.64 1.28
N LEU A 32 -2.25 -18.36 2.20
CA LEU A 32 -1.82 -19.67 2.71
C LEU A 32 -2.14 -20.85 1.77
N GLY A 33 -2.64 -20.60 0.56
CA GLY A 33 -2.93 -21.65 -0.43
C GLY A 33 -4.20 -22.45 -0.15
N LYS A 34 -5.08 -21.97 0.74
CA LYS A 34 -6.36 -22.62 1.10
C LYS A 34 -7.53 -22.21 0.19
N LEU A 35 -7.29 -21.35 -0.80
CA LEU A 35 -8.24 -20.93 -1.81
C LEU A 35 -7.51 -20.80 -3.15
N SER A 36 -8.22 -21.05 -4.24
CA SER A 36 -7.74 -20.86 -5.62
C SER A 36 -7.90 -19.41 -6.08
N ILE A 37 -7.34 -19.10 -7.27
CA ILE A 37 -7.47 -17.76 -7.87
C ILE A 37 -8.94 -17.44 -8.19
N PRO A 38 -9.72 -18.30 -8.89
CA PRO A 38 -11.13 -18.00 -9.18
C PRO A 38 -11.95 -17.67 -7.93
N GLU A 39 -11.70 -18.35 -6.81
CA GLU A 39 -12.43 -18.13 -5.55
C GLU A 39 -12.11 -16.77 -4.89
N ILE A 40 -10.89 -16.25 -5.03
CA ILE A 40 -10.51 -14.99 -4.37
C ILE A 40 -10.80 -13.76 -5.24
N VAL A 41 -10.88 -13.91 -6.56
CA VAL A 41 -11.07 -12.79 -7.50
C VAL A 41 -12.27 -11.93 -7.10
N PRO A 42 -13.49 -12.46 -6.89
CA PRO A 42 -14.66 -11.65 -6.52
C PRO A 42 -14.48 -10.83 -5.22
N THR A 43 -13.59 -11.29 -4.33
CA THR A 43 -13.24 -10.55 -3.11
C THR A 43 -12.27 -9.41 -3.41
N LEU A 44 -11.26 -9.66 -4.25
CA LEU A 44 -10.29 -8.64 -4.64
C LEU A 44 -10.92 -7.51 -5.45
N GLU A 45 -11.94 -7.80 -6.27
CA GLU A 45 -12.68 -6.78 -7.03
C GLU A 45 -13.43 -5.78 -6.13
N LYS A 46 -13.78 -6.20 -4.91
CA LYS A 46 -14.44 -5.36 -3.91
C LYS A 46 -13.48 -4.42 -3.17
N PHE A 47 -12.18 -4.45 -3.46
CA PHE A 47 -11.23 -3.45 -2.96
C PHE A 47 -11.32 -2.18 -3.81
N GLU A 48 -12.38 -1.41 -3.58
CA GLU A 48 -12.86 -0.31 -4.43
C GLU A 48 -11.78 0.61 -4.98
N ALA A 49 -10.88 1.10 -4.11
CA ALA A 49 -9.77 1.95 -4.54
C ALA A 49 -8.74 1.15 -5.36
N ALA A 50 -8.17 0.10 -4.77
CA ALA A 50 -7.05 -0.63 -5.35
C ALA A 50 -7.41 -1.29 -6.68
N TYR A 51 -8.59 -1.93 -6.76
CA TYR A 51 -9.04 -2.59 -7.99
C TYR A 51 -9.28 -1.59 -9.12
N ALA A 52 -9.84 -0.42 -8.82
CA ALA A 52 -10.02 0.65 -9.80
C ALA A 52 -8.68 1.17 -10.35
N TYR A 53 -7.64 1.26 -9.51
CA TYR A 53 -6.28 1.56 -9.99
C TYR A 53 -5.72 0.46 -10.88
N TYR A 54 -5.89 -0.82 -10.51
CA TYR A 54 -5.45 -1.94 -11.35
C TYR A 54 -6.11 -1.91 -12.73
N GLN A 55 -7.43 -1.67 -12.77
CA GLN A 55 -8.17 -1.54 -14.03
C GLN A 55 -7.63 -0.39 -14.88
N LEU A 56 -7.34 0.76 -14.28
CA LEU A 56 -6.76 1.90 -14.98
C LEU A 56 -5.39 1.56 -15.56
N ILE A 57 -4.48 1.03 -14.75
CA ILE A 57 -3.11 0.69 -15.15
C ILE A 57 -3.13 -0.37 -16.27
N ALA A 58 -3.93 -1.43 -16.11
CA ALA A 58 -4.08 -2.49 -17.10
C ALA A 58 -4.57 -1.93 -18.45
N ARG A 59 -5.65 -1.13 -18.43
CA ARG A 59 -6.21 -0.52 -19.64
C ARG A 59 -5.20 0.36 -20.37
N LYS A 60 -4.51 1.25 -19.64
CA LYS A 60 -3.52 2.16 -20.25
C LYS A 60 -2.31 1.44 -20.82
N ASN A 61 -2.08 0.20 -20.39
CA ASN A 61 -1.00 -0.65 -20.87
C ASN A 61 -1.45 -1.78 -21.80
N LYS A 62 -2.73 -1.83 -22.20
CA LYS A 62 -3.31 -2.89 -23.04
C LYS A 62 -3.10 -4.31 -22.46
N ILE A 63 -3.13 -4.42 -21.12
CA ILE A 63 -3.05 -5.70 -20.40
C ILE A 63 -4.46 -6.16 -20.09
N ALA A 64 -4.81 -7.39 -20.51
CA ALA A 64 -6.18 -7.90 -20.41
C ALA A 64 -6.66 -8.03 -18.96
N SER A 65 -5.81 -8.52 -18.05
CA SER A 65 -6.20 -8.75 -16.65
C SER A 65 -5.75 -7.60 -15.74
N PRO A 66 -6.68 -6.95 -15.00
CA PRO A 66 -6.33 -6.03 -13.92
C PRO A 66 -5.49 -6.69 -12.82
N LEU A 67 -5.69 -8.00 -12.59
CA LEU A 67 -4.92 -8.77 -11.61
C LEU A 67 -3.64 -9.37 -12.20
N ASN A 68 -3.20 -8.93 -13.37
CA ASN A 68 -1.87 -9.27 -13.88
C ASN A 68 -0.81 -8.83 -12.86
N LYS A 69 0.19 -9.68 -12.63
CA LYS A 69 1.24 -9.44 -11.63
C LYS A 69 1.91 -8.06 -11.80
N ARG A 70 2.29 -7.69 -13.02
CA ARG A 70 2.95 -6.39 -13.27
C ARG A 70 2.04 -5.21 -12.97
N VAL A 71 0.75 -5.33 -13.25
CA VAL A 71 -0.26 -4.28 -12.96
C VAL A 71 -0.41 -4.08 -11.45
N VAL A 72 -0.55 -5.17 -10.71
CA VAL A 72 -0.71 -5.11 -9.25
C VAL A 72 0.57 -4.59 -8.59
N GLU A 73 1.75 -5.06 -9.03
CA GLU A 73 3.04 -4.57 -8.54
C GLU A 73 3.27 -3.09 -8.90
N ALA A 74 2.79 -2.61 -10.06
CA ALA A 74 2.87 -1.20 -10.43
C ALA A 74 2.19 -0.32 -9.36
N TYR A 75 1.01 -0.71 -8.89
CA TYR A 75 0.31 0.04 -7.86
C TYR A 75 1.02 -0.02 -6.49
N TRP A 76 1.48 -1.19 -6.05
CA TRP A 76 2.03 -1.34 -4.68
C TRP A 76 3.51 -0.99 -4.53
N LEU A 77 4.31 -1.25 -5.56
CA LEU A 77 5.77 -1.13 -5.55
C LEU A 77 6.29 -0.11 -6.55
N GLY A 78 5.50 0.14 -7.61
CA GLY A 78 5.93 0.93 -8.75
C GLY A 78 6.65 0.10 -9.79
N ASN A 79 6.43 0.46 -11.06
CA ASN A 79 7.19 0.05 -12.24
C ASN A 79 6.79 0.95 -13.42
N GLU A 80 7.39 0.72 -14.59
CA GLU A 80 7.22 1.51 -15.81
C GLU A 80 5.77 1.58 -16.34
N LEU A 81 4.88 0.66 -15.94
CA LEU A 81 3.47 0.71 -16.37
C LEU A 81 2.75 1.98 -15.88
N LEU A 82 3.24 2.58 -14.79
CA LEU A 82 2.71 3.82 -14.26
C LEU A 82 2.93 5.01 -15.22
N ASP A 83 3.97 4.95 -16.06
CA ASP A 83 4.40 6.08 -16.88
C ASP A 83 3.37 6.41 -17.98
N LYS A 84 2.59 5.41 -18.43
CA LYS A 84 1.51 5.58 -19.42
C LYS A 84 0.21 6.17 -18.86
N VAL A 85 0.12 6.35 -17.54
CA VAL A 85 -1.06 6.93 -16.89
C VAL A 85 -0.83 8.44 -16.68
N THR A 86 -1.79 9.24 -17.13
CA THR A 86 -1.74 10.71 -17.03
C THR A 86 -2.51 11.21 -15.80
N THR A 87 -2.25 12.45 -15.37
CA THR A 87 -3.05 13.11 -14.33
C THR A 87 -4.53 13.17 -14.71
N ASN A 88 -4.88 13.47 -15.97
CA ASN A 88 -6.26 13.48 -16.45
C ASN A 88 -6.95 12.10 -16.30
N ASP A 89 -6.20 11.01 -16.52
CA ASP A 89 -6.74 9.66 -16.30
C ASP A 89 -7.11 9.43 -14.83
N LEU A 90 -6.30 9.93 -13.88
CA LEU A 90 -6.59 9.89 -12.44
C LEU A 90 -7.80 10.75 -12.06
N GLN A 91 -7.89 11.96 -12.61
CA GLN A 91 -9.04 12.85 -12.41
C GLN A 91 -10.34 12.19 -12.86
N LYS A 92 -10.33 11.60 -14.06
CA LYS A 92 -11.46 10.83 -14.59
C LYS A 92 -11.77 9.61 -13.72
N LEU A 93 -10.76 8.91 -13.20
CA LEU A 93 -10.98 7.77 -12.29
C LEU A 93 -11.76 8.19 -11.04
N ILE A 94 -11.35 9.28 -10.39
CA ILE A 94 -12.03 9.79 -9.19
C ILE A 94 -13.48 10.13 -9.49
N ILE A 95 -13.72 10.90 -10.56
CA ILE A 95 -15.06 11.35 -10.93
C ILE A 95 -15.96 10.18 -11.35
N SER A 96 -15.44 9.20 -12.07
CA SER A 96 -16.27 8.11 -12.64
C SER A 96 -16.41 6.89 -11.73
N ARG A 97 -15.43 6.60 -10.87
CA ARG A 97 -15.43 5.37 -10.04
C ARG A 97 -15.59 5.63 -8.56
N PHE A 98 -15.10 6.76 -8.06
CA PHE A 98 -15.15 7.04 -6.61
C PHE A 98 -16.31 7.97 -6.21
N CYS A 99 -16.95 8.65 -7.16
CA CYS A 99 -18.14 9.46 -6.92
C CYS A 99 -19.43 8.61 -6.91
N ARG A 100 -19.75 7.96 -5.79
CA ARG A 100 -20.98 7.16 -5.62
C ARG A 100 -21.31 6.93 -4.14
N PRO A 101 -22.53 6.47 -3.79
CA PRO A 101 -22.91 6.20 -2.41
C PRO A 101 -21.92 5.30 -1.68
N GLY A 102 -21.59 5.66 -0.44
CA GLY A 102 -20.61 4.94 0.40
C GLY A 102 -19.14 5.27 0.10
N LEU A 103 -18.85 6.04 -0.96
CA LEU A 103 -17.51 6.53 -1.28
C LEU A 103 -17.45 8.07 -1.14
N LEU A 104 -17.11 8.80 -2.22
CA LEU A 104 -17.05 10.25 -2.23
C LEU A 104 -18.38 10.85 -2.69
N SER A 105 -18.78 11.97 -2.08
CA SER A 105 -19.82 12.83 -2.64
C SER A 105 -19.37 13.48 -3.96
N LYS A 106 -20.33 13.93 -4.77
CA LYS A 106 -20.03 14.63 -6.05
C LYS A 106 -19.12 15.85 -5.84
N LYS A 107 -19.41 16.66 -4.81
CA LYS A 107 -18.62 17.84 -4.46
C LYS A 107 -17.19 17.46 -4.10
N GLU A 108 -17.00 16.48 -3.21
CA GLU A 108 -15.67 16.04 -2.81
C GLU A 108 -14.88 15.43 -3.97
N ALA A 109 -15.50 14.56 -4.78
CA ALA A 109 -14.84 13.95 -5.92
C ALA A 109 -14.36 15.00 -6.92
N GLN A 110 -15.20 16.00 -7.23
CA GLN A 110 -14.83 17.11 -8.11
C GLN A 110 -13.69 17.96 -7.53
N THR A 111 -13.77 18.32 -6.25
CA THR A 111 -12.71 19.10 -5.58
C THR A 111 -11.39 18.33 -5.57
N ARG A 112 -11.39 17.07 -5.11
CA ARG A 112 -10.17 16.25 -5.03
C ARG A 112 -9.58 15.97 -6.40
N ALA A 113 -10.40 15.75 -7.43
CA ALA A 113 -9.92 15.57 -8.79
C ALA A 113 -9.20 16.83 -9.31
N ARG A 114 -9.78 18.02 -9.15
CA ARG A 114 -9.15 19.29 -9.57
C ARG A 114 -7.82 19.56 -8.86
N LEU A 115 -7.69 19.11 -7.62
CA LEU A 115 -6.49 19.31 -6.80
C LEU A 115 -5.41 18.25 -7.01
N ILE A 116 -5.60 17.26 -7.91
CA ILE A 116 -4.53 16.31 -8.21
C ILE A 116 -3.35 17.07 -8.84
N PRO A 117 -2.15 16.98 -8.26
CA PRO A 117 -0.98 17.62 -8.85
C PRO A 117 -0.58 17.01 -10.20
N ASP A 118 0.05 17.82 -11.03
CA ASP A 118 0.62 17.36 -12.29
C ASP A 118 1.66 16.26 -12.07
N ASN A 119 1.80 15.39 -13.07
CA ASN A 119 2.71 14.26 -13.06
C ASN A 119 2.45 13.22 -11.93
N SER A 120 1.27 13.24 -11.32
CA SER A 120 0.82 12.21 -10.39
C SER A 120 0.69 10.85 -11.07
N LYS A 121 1.10 9.78 -10.36
CA LYS A 121 1.06 8.39 -10.85
C LYS A 121 0.17 7.52 -9.97
N PRO A 122 -0.53 6.49 -10.50
CA PRO A 122 -1.40 5.59 -9.72
C PRO A 122 -0.58 4.60 -8.88
N HIS A 123 0.35 5.10 -8.08
CA HIS A 123 1.08 4.34 -7.07
C HIS A 123 0.38 4.45 -5.71
N HIS A 124 0.59 3.51 -4.80
CA HIS A 124 -0.08 3.51 -3.50
C HIS A 124 0.24 4.77 -2.67
N SER A 125 1.46 5.33 -2.82
CA SER A 125 1.81 6.61 -2.19
C SER A 125 0.89 7.75 -2.64
N PHE A 126 0.47 7.79 -3.91
CA PHE A 126 -0.48 8.80 -4.41
C PHE A 126 -1.83 8.67 -3.69
N HIS A 127 -2.35 7.44 -3.57
CA HIS A 127 -3.61 7.21 -2.86
C HIS A 127 -3.55 7.70 -1.41
N VAL A 128 -2.44 7.45 -0.71
CA VAL A 128 -2.29 7.81 0.71
C VAL A 128 -1.97 9.29 0.92
N LEU A 129 -1.09 9.87 0.10
CA LEU A 129 -0.55 11.22 0.31
C LEU A 129 -1.38 12.31 -0.38
N VAL A 130 -2.02 11.99 -1.50
CA VAL A 130 -2.77 12.96 -2.34
C VAL A 130 -4.27 12.76 -2.21
N LEU A 131 -4.79 11.56 -2.54
CA LEU A 131 -6.24 11.34 -2.60
C LEU A 131 -6.89 11.17 -1.21
N GLY A 132 -6.18 10.50 -0.31
CA GLY A 132 -6.69 10.10 0.99
C GLY A 132 -7.77 9.01 0.92
N SER A 133 -8.43 8.76 2.06
CA SER A 133 -9.52 7.78 2.13
C SER A 133 -10.69 8.22 1.26
N ILE A 134 -11.19 7.30 0.44
CA ILE A 134 -12.40 7.48 -0.38
C ILE A 134 -13.65 6.95 0.30
N THR A 135 -13.52 6.21 1.41
CA THR A 135 -14.62 5.62 2.18
C THR A 135 -14.87 6.36 3.49
N GLY A 136 -13.98 7.31 3.86
CA GLY A 136 -13.99 7.94 5.18
C GLY A 136 -13.48 7.04 6.32
N SER A 137 -13.08 5.80 6.03
CA SER A 137 -12.66 4.82 7.06
C SER A 137 -11.38 5.19 7.81
N VAL A 138 -10.58 6.11 7.28
CA VAL A 138 -9.32 6.58 7.86
C VAL A 138 -9.19 8.08 7.62
N ASN A 139 -8.87 8.82 8.69
CA ASN A 139 -8.58 10.25 8.61
C ASN A 139 -7.06 10.50 8.58
N PHE A 140 -6.53 10.86 7.40
CA PHE A 140 -5.11 11.18 7.22
C PHE A 140 -4.76 12.65 7.45
N THR A 141 -5.73 13.51 7.73
CA THR A 141 -5.51 14.96 7.90
C THR A 141 -4.47 15.23 8.98
N ASP A 142 -3.45 16.02 8.62
CA ASP A 142 -2.32 16.41 9.47
C ASP A 142 -1.58 15.26 10.19
N ASN A 143 -1.71 14.02 9.70
CA ASN A 143 -1.17 12.84 10.35
C ASN A 143 -0.11 12.13 9.49
N THR A 144 1.07 12.72 9.42
CA THR A 144 2.22 12.16 8.67
C THR A 144 2.62 10.76 9.14
N LYS A 145 2.51 10.47 10.44
CA LYS A 145 2.83 9.13 10.99
C LYS A 145 1.86 8.07 10.50
N LEU A 146 0.57 8.41 10.40
CA LEU A 146 -0.45 7.51 9.87
C LEU A 146 -0.29 7.33 8.36
N LYS A 147 0.00 8.40 7.61
CA LYS A 147 0.36 8.32 6.19
C LYS A 147 1.58 7.42 5.96
N ASP A 148 2.63 7.53 6.76
CA ASP A 148 3.81 6.67 6.69
C ASP A 148 3.49 5.20 7.03
N THR A 149 2.55 4.97 7.94
CA THR A 149 2.10 3.62 8.32
C THR A 149 1.25 2.98 7.21
N CYS A 150 0.45 3.77 6.50
CA CYS A 150 -0.44 3.31 5.43
C CYS A 150 0.25 3.23 4.07
N ARG A 151 1.22 4.08 3.71
CA ARG A 151 1.97 3.85 2.48
C ARG A 151 2.74 2.53 2.55
N VAL A 152 3.03 1.93 1.41
CA VAL A 152 4.03 0.86 1.36
C VAL A 152 5.40 1.48 1.67
N SER A 153 5.96 1.09 2.81
CA SER A 153 7.30 1.46 3.24
C SER A 153 8.25 0.29 3.02
N TRP A 154 9.56 0.54 3.12
CA TRP A 154 10.59 -0.48 2.97
C TRP A 154 11.78 -0.19 3.86
N GLY A 155 12.54 -1.22 4.22
CA GLY A 155 13.74 -1.08 5.05
C GLY A 155 14.58 -2.35 5.05
N GLN A 156 15.84 -2.21 5.42
CA GLN A 156 16.77 -3.33 5.55
C GLN A 156 16.62 -3.98 6.92
N VAL A 157 16.51 -5.31 6.98
CA VAL A 157 16.43 -6.06 8.23
C VAL A 157 17.77 -6.01 8.96
N VAL A 158 17.79 -5.37 10.13
CA VAL A 158 19.00 -5.27 10.97
C VAL A 158 19.08 -6.36 12.03
N SER A 159 17.93 -6.84 12.52
CA SER A 159 17.85 -7.98 13.43
C SER A 159 16.48 -8.64 13.39
N ILE A 160 16.45 -9.89 13.84
CA ILE A 160 15.25 -10.70 13.99
C ILE A 160 15.04 -10.89 15.49
N CYS A 161 13.90 -10.43 16.00
CA CYS A 161 13.56 -10.62 17.41
C CYS A 161 12.75 -11.91 17.55
N HIS A 162 13.29 -12.83 18.34
CA HIS A 162 12.57 -14.01 18.77
C HIS A 162 11.66 -13.65 19.97
N PRO A 163 10.47 -14.26 20.06
CA PRO A 163 9.46 -13.95 21.08
C PRO A 163 9.93 -14.07 22.54
N GLU A 164 11.01 -14.79 22.79
CA GLU A 164 11.54 -15.02 24.14
C GLU A 164 12.28 -13.82 24.72
N LEU A 165 12.61 -12.80 23.90
CA LEU A 165 13.39 -11.63 24.29
C LEU A 165 12.61 -10.31 24.25
N VAL A 166 11.29 -10.36 23.99
CA VAL A 166 10.47 -9.15 23.88
C VAL A 166 9.57 -9.05 25.11
N SER A 167 9.87 -8.12 26.02
CA SER A 167 8.90 -7.63 27.00
C SER A 167 7.72 -7.03 26.23
N VAL A 168 6.70 -7.83 25.98
CA VAL A 168 5.52 -7.42 25.23
C VAL A 168 4.83 -6.32 26.04
N SER A 169 4.96 -5.07 25.60
CA SER A 169 3.97 -4.05 25.96
C SER A 169 2.62 -4.64 25.62
N ARG A 170 1.78 -4.82 26.64
CA ARG A 170 0.43 -5.43 26.58
C ARG A 170 -0.58 -4.58 25.81
N SER A 171 -0.19 -4.00 24.68
CA SER A 171 -1.17 -3.65 23.66
C SER A 171 -1.73 -4.97 23.15
N ARG A 172 -2.85 -5.41 23.73
CA ARG A 172 -3.71 -6.42 23.11
C ARG A 172 -4.23 -5.80 21.82
N ASN A 173 -3.54 -6.02 20.71
CA ASN A 173 -4.13 -5.74 19.42
C ASN A 173 -4.89 -7.01 19.00
N GLU A 174 -6.16 -6.86 18.61
CA GLU A 174 -7.06 -7.90 18.09
C GLU A 174 -6.56 -8.59 16.80
N PHE A 175 -5.33 -8.27 16.35
CA PHE A 175 -4.77 -8.60 15.04
C PHE A 175 -3.97 -9.92 15.01
N GLY A 176 -3.90 -10.62 16.15
CA GLY A 176 -3.05 -11.78 16.36
C GLY A 176 -1.60 -11.35 16.60
N THR A 177 -1.04 -11.73 17.74
CA THR A 177 0.37 -11.50 18.05
C THR A 177 1.22 -12.38 17.15
N THR A 178 1.85 -11.82 16.11
CA THR A 178 3.04 -12.50 15.60
C THR A 178 4.09 -12.35 16.69
N LYS A 179 4.40 -13.47 17.35
CA LYS A 179 5.50 -13.60 18.30
C LYS A 179 6.83 -13.12 17.69
N ASN A 180 6.99 -13.27 16.37
CA ASN A 180 8.17 -12.81 15.64
C ASN A 180 8.04 -11.34 15.25
N LYS A 181 9.14 -10.60 15.43
CA LYS A 181 9.30 -9.23 14.96
C LYS A 181 10.59 -9.10 14.16
N LEU A 182 10.63 -8.11 13.28
CA LEU A 182 11.85 -7.68 12.61
C LEU A 182 12.17 -6.26 13.08
N VAL A 183 13.45 -5.97 13.31
CA VAL A 183 13.92 -4.59 13.38
C VAL A 183 14.45 -4.24 12.01
N VAL A 184 13.93 -3.17 11.43
CA VAL A 184 14.33 -2.65 10.12
C VAL A 184 14.94 -1.26 10.23
N SER A 185 15.95 -0.99 9.42
CA SER A 185 16.47 0.36 9.17
C SER A 185 15.73 0.95 7.98
N TYR A 186 15.05 2.09 8.16
CA TYR A 186 14.24 2.72 7.12
C TYR A 186 14.20 4.24 7.25
N ALA A 187 13.86 4.91 6.15
CA ALA A 187 13.57 6.34 6.13
C ALA A 187 12.05 6.59 6.28
N PRO A 188 11.57 7.09 7.44
CA PRO A 188 10.16 7.44 7.62
C PRO A 188 9.80 8.69 6.82
N LEU A 189 8.50 8.93 6.62
CA LEU A 189 8.03 10.28 6.29
C LEU A 189 8.01 11.17 7.54
N ALA A 190 8.44 12.42 7.38
CA ALA A 190 8.50 13.45 8.41
C ALA A 190 8.02 14.80 7.88
N GLY A 191 7.58 15.68 8.77
CA GLY A 191 7.03 17.01 8.45
C GLY A 191 5.53 17.11 8.69
N LYS A 192 5.01 18.33 8.84
CA LYS A 192 3.56 18.61 9.00
C LYS A 192 2.97 19.21 7.72
N LYS A 193 3.44 20.41 7.34
CA LYS A 193 3.01 21.11 6.12
C LYS A 193 3.66 20.57 4.85
N HIS A 194 4.97 20.33 4.91
CA HIS A 194 5.77 19.75 3.82
C HIS A 194 6.31 18.40 4.27
N ILE A 195 5.73 17.31 3.76
CA ILE A 195 6.16 15.96 4.08
C ILE A 195 7.36 15.60 3.20
N LYS A 196 8.38 14.98 3.79
CA LYS A 196 9.58 14.49 3.11
C LYS A 196 10.09 13.21 3.77
N PHE A 197 11.06 12.53 3.16
CA PHE A 197 11.82 11.50 3.85
C PHE A 197 12.62 12.10 5.01
N GLY A 198 12.50 11.50 6.19
CA GLY A 198 13.27 11.80 7.38
C GLY A 198 14.59 11.05 7.42
N LYS A 199 15.38 11.30 8.47
CA LYS A 199 16.62 10.55 8.72
C LYS A 199 16.32 9.07 8.96
N SER A 200 17.19 8.21 8.45
CA SER A 200 17.07 6.76 8.67
C SER A 200 17.03 6.45 10.16
N THR A 201 16.14 5.53 10.55
CA THR A 201 15.96 5.10 11.93
C THR A 201 15.58 3.63 11.99
N LYS A 202 15.67 3.03 13.18
CA LYS A 202 15.24 1.65 13.44
C LYS A 202 13.75 1.62 13.78
N LYS A 203 13.05 0.60 13.28
CA LYS A 203 11.65 0.33 13.60
C LYS A 203 11.40 -1.15 13.77
N THR A 204 10.64 -1.50 14.78
CA THR A 204 10.14 -2.86 14.98
C THR A 204 8.84 -3.04 14.20
N ILE A 205 8.80 -4.04 13.33
CA ILE A 205 7.61 -4.44 12.55
C ILE A 205 7.23 -5.89 12.87
N ASN A 206 5.95 -6.20 12.69
CA ASN A 206 5.41 -7.54 12.80
C ASN A 206 5.88 -8.43 11.64
N TRP A 207 6.17 -9.69 11.93
CA TRP A 207 6.56 -10.67 10.92
C TRP A 207 5.81 -11.98 11.10
N ASN A 208 5.03 -12.33 10.09
CA ASN A 208 4.34 -13.62 10.04
C ASN A 208 5.11 -14.60 9.15
N LYS A 209 5.73 -15.62 9.78
CA LYS A 209 6.48 -16.68 9.09
C LYS A 209 5.61 -17.57 8.20
N GLU A 210 4.30 -17.67 8.45
CA GLU A 210 3.39 -18.42 7.55
C GLU A 210 3.19 -17.69 6.22
N ILE A 211 3.26 -16.35 6.23
CA ILE A 211 3.04 -15.49 5.06
C ILE A 211 4.35 -15.23 4.33
N LEU A 212 5.42 -14.94 5.08
CA LEU A 212 6.75 -14.64 4.57
C LEU A 212 7.76 -15.55 5.30
N PRO A 213 7.95 -16.80 4.85
CA PRO A 213 8.69 -17.82 5.60
C PRO A 213 10.20 -17.55 5.69
N SER A 214 10.76 -16.88 4.69
CA SER A 214 12.20 -16.67 4.56
C SER A 214 12.53 -15.19 4.59
N VAL A 215 13.02 -14.73 5.74
CA VAL A 215 13.62 -13.40 5.93
C VAL A 215 14.88 -13.56 6.76
N LYS A 216 15.97 -12.94 6.31
CA LYS A 216 17.27 -12.97 6.98
C LYS A 216 17.78 -11.54 7.19
N LYS A 217 18.71 -11.39 8.15
CA LYS A 217 19.40 -10.12 8.36
C LYS A 217 20.08 -9.69 7.05
N GLY A 218 19.96 -8.42 6.70
CA GLY A 218 20.47 -7.85 5.45
C GLY A 218 19.45 -7.80 4.32
N ASP A 219 18.37 -8.60 4.37
CA ASP A 219 17.29 -8.52 3.37
C ASP A 219 16.62 -7.15 3.42
N TRP A 220 16.23 -6.64 2.27
CA TRP A 220 15.29 -5.54 2.17
C TRP A 220 13.87 -6.09 2.15
N VAL A 221 13.00 -5.54 3.00
CA VAL A 221 11.60 -5.93 3.05
C VAL A 221 10.72 -4.71 2.86
N SER A 222 9.60 -4.90 2.17
CA SER A 222 8.49 -3.95 2.24
C SER A 222 7.63 -4.27 3.45
N PHE A 223 6.97 -3.24 3.96
CA PHE A 223 5.99 -3.37 5.02
C PHE A 223 4.84 -2.38 4.86
N HIS A 224 3.67 -2.80 5.32
CA HIS A 224 2.43 -2.05 5.25
C HIS A 224 1.67 -2.25 6.56
N TRP A 225 1.22 -1.16 7.20
CA TRP A 225 0.63 -1.19 8.55
C TRP A 225 1.52 -1.87 9.60
N ASN A 226 2.84 -1.68 9.49
CA ASN A 226 3.86 -2.29 10.35
C ASN A 226 3.92 -3.83 10.28
N TYR A 227 3.47 -4.45 9.20
CA TYR A 227 3.69 -5.89 8.93
C TYR A 227 4.60 -6.06 7.72
N ALA A 228 5.59 -6.94 7.82
CA ALA A 228 6.44 -7.33 6.70
C ALA A 228 5.62 -8.07 5.63
N MET A 229 5.73 -7.62 4.38
CA MET A 229 4.92 -8.14 3.26
C MET A 229 5.75 -9.08 2.39
N GLN A 230 6.84 -8.58 1.80
CA GLN A 230 7.72 -9.35 0.92
C GLN A 230 9.17 -8.87 1.02
N VAL A 231 10.10 -9.78 0.72
CA VAL A 231 11.50 -9.46 0.44
C VAL A 231 11.57 -8.78 -0.93
N LEU A 232 12.41 -7.75 -1.04
CA LEU A 232 12.53 -6.87 -2.20
C LEU A 232 13.85 -7.13 -2.92
N ASN A 233 13.81 -7.02 -4.25
CA ASN A 233 15.01 -6.86 -5.07
C ASN A 233 15.33 -5.37 -5.27
N ASP A 234 16.46 -5.07 -5.91
CA ASP A 234 16.93 -3.70 -6.12
C ASP A 234 15.95 -2.87 -6.94
N ASP A 235 15.35 -3.43 -7.99
CA ASP A 235 14.33 -2.75 -8.80
C ASP A 235 13.13 -2.30 -7.97
N ASN A 236 12.67 -3.15 -7.04
CA ASN A 236 11.56 -2.79 -6.16
C ASN A 236 11.93 -1.63 -5.24
N ILE A 237 13.16 -1.60 -4.72
CA ILE A 237 13.63 -0.53 -3.83
C ILE A 237 13.72 0.79 -4.61
N VAL A 238 14.31 0.75 -5.81
CA VAL A 238 14.43 1.92 -6.71
C VAL A 238 13.05 2.46 -7.06
N ASN A 239 12.10 1.59 -7.42
CA ASN A 239 10.75 2.00 -7.80
C ASN A 239 9.97 2.58 -6.62
N LEU A 240 10.02 1.93 -5.44
CA LEU A 240 9.36 2.44 -4.24
C LEU A 240 9.86 3.84 -3.88
N TYR A 241 11.19 4.05 -3.96
CA TYR A 241 11.77 5.38 -3.78
C TYR A 241 11.30 6.35 -4.85
N LYS A 242 11.47 6.02 -6.14
CA LYS A 242 11.12 6.86 -7.30
C LYS A 242 9.67 7.34 -7.22
N TYR A 243 8.70 6.43 -7.05
CA TYR A 243 7.28 6.80 -7.11
C TYR A 243 6.78 7.46 -5.83
N THR A 244 7.34 7.12 -4.66
CA THR A 244 7.06 7.87 -3.43
C THR A 244 7.62 9.30 -3.53
N GLN A 245 8.87 9.45 -4.02
CA GLN A 245 9.49 10.76 -4.22
C GLN A 245 8.75 11.58 -5.27
N ASN A 246 8.31 10.98 -6.37
CA ASN A 246 7.46 11.63 -7.38
C ASN A 246 6.17 12.18 -6.74
N THR A 247 5.52 11.42 -5.87
CA THR A 247 4.31 11.89 -5.16
C THR A 247 4.60 13.07 -4.24
N LEU A 248 5.72 13.04 -3.51
CA LEU A 248 6.11 14.14 -2.62
C LEU A 248 6.50 15.40 -3.42
N ALA A 249 7.24 15.22 -4.50
CA ALA A 249 7.64 16.30 -5.40
C ALA A 249 6.43 16.90 -6.13
N SER A 250 5.44 16.11 -6.53
CA SER A 250 4.23 16.65 -7.14
C SER A 250 3.41 17.47 -6.15
N LEU A 251 3.39 17.09 -4.86
CA LEU A 251 2.69 17.84 -3.80
C LEU A 251 3.38 19.14 -3.38
N TYR A 252 4.72 19.18 -3.37
CA TYR A 252 5.47 20.25 -2.71
C TYR A 252 6.57 20.90 -3.57
N GLY A 253 6.82 20.37 -4.75
CA GLY A 253 7.89 20.81 -5.67
C GLY A 253 7.46 21.87 -6.67
N GLN A 254 6.18 22.22 -6.74
CA GLN A 254 5.73 23.42 -7.46
C GLN A 254 5.98 24.64 -6.56
N LYS A 255 7.12 25.30 -6.79
CA LYS A 255 7.40 26.67 -6.36
C LYS A 255 7.59 27.53 -7.59
#